data_AF-A0A2E7ILE6-F1
#
_entry.id   AF-A0A2E7ILE6-F1
#
_cell.length_a   1.000
_cell.length_b   1.000
_cell.length_c   1.000
_cell.angle_alpha   90.00
_cell.angle_beta   90.00
_cell.angle_gamma   90.00
#
_symmetry.space_group_name_H-M   'P 1'
#
loop_
_entity.id
_entity.type
_entity.pdbx_description
1 polymer ?
#
loop_
_entity_poly.entity_id
_entity_poly.type
_entity_poly.pdbx_seq_one_letter_code
_entity_poly.pdbx_strand_id
1 'polypeptide(L)' 'MKILAILANIALLILVAYILYEQGMPNGEEWMLFIPMTAAPILNMVALFANTEDSWLALYFRRKALEEKKKIEDLKDS' A
#
# COMPACT_ATOMS: atom_id res chain seq x y z
N MET A 1 -0.21 -13.28 -1.31
CA MET A 1 0.76 -12.61 -2.22
C MET A 1 0.78 -11.08 -2.07
N LYS A 2 -0.36 -10.39 -1.90
CA LYS A 2 -0.39 -8.92 -1.71
C LYS A 2 0.52 -8.41 -0.59
N ILE A 3 0.50 -9.05 0.59
CA ILE A 3 1.38 -8.69 1.73
C ILE A 3 2.86 -8.81 1.36
N LEU A 4 3.26 -9.91 0.73
CA LEU A 4 4.64 -10.11 0.27
C LEU A 4 5.05 -9.06 -0.77
N ALA A 5 4.14 -8.70 -1.69
CA ALA A 5 4.39 -7.64 -2.66
C ALA A 5 4.55 -6.27 -1.98
N ILE A 6 3.72 -5.95 -0.98
CA ILE A 6 3.85 -4.71 -0.19
C ILE A 6 5.20 -4.69 0.54
N LEU A 7 5.57 -5.77 1.24
CA LEU A 7 6.85 -5.87 1.95
C LEU A 7 8.04 -5.72 1.01
N ALA A 8 7.99 -6.35 -0.17
CA ALA A 8 9.05 -6.25 -1.17
C ALA A 8 9.20 -4.82 -1.72
N ASN A 9 8.09 -4.14 -2.04
CA ASN A 9 8.13 -2.76 -2.50
C ASN A 9 8.64 -1.80 -1.41
N ILE A 10 8.25 -2.00 -0.15
CA ILE A 10 8.77 -1.22 0.99
C ILE A 10 10.28 -1.44 1.13
N ALA A 11 10.75 -2.69 1.11
CA ALA A 11 12.18 -3.00 1.18
C ALA A 11 12.96 -2.34 0.04
N LEU A 12 12.40 -2.34 -1.18
CA LEU A 12 13.00 -1.68 -2.34
C LEU A 12 13.13 -0.17 -2.14
N LEU A 13 12.09 0.49 -1.62
CA LEU A 13 12.14 1.93 -1.33
C LEU A 13 13.10 2.27 -0.20
N ILE A 14 13.21 1.43 0.83
CA ILE A 14 14.23 1.59 1.88
C ILE A 14 15.63 1.50 1.29
N LEU A 15 15.87 0.55 0.38
CA LEU A 15 17.15 0.42 -0.31
C LEU A 15 17.46 1.67 -1.16
N VAL A 16 16.47 2.19 -1.89
CA VAL A 16 16.63 3.42 -2.68
C VAL A 16 16.96 4.60 -1.76
N ALA A 17 16.27 4.74 -0.63
CA ALA A 17 16.53 5.79 0.35
C ALA A 17 17.92 5.66 0.99
N TYR A 18 18.37 4.43 1.26
CA TYR A 18 19.72 4.15 1.75
C TYR A 18 20.80 4.54 0.72
N ILE A 19 20.59 4.18 -0.55
CA ILE A 19 21.51 4.57 -1.64
C ILE A 19 21.58 6.10 -1.76
N LEU A 20 20.43 6.79 -1.72
CA LEU A 20 20.40 8.25 -1.74
C LEU A 20 21.10 8.89 -0.54
N TYR A 21 21.02 8.26 0.64
CA TYR A 21 21.67 8.75 1.85
C TYR A 21 23.20 8.60 1.78
N GLU A 22 23.70 7.45 1.31
CA GLU A 22 25.14 7.15 1.23
C GLU A 22 25.81 7.80 0.01
N GLN A 23 25.17 7.75 -1.16
CA GLN A 23 25.77 8.13 -2.45
C GLN A 23 25.23 9.45 -2.99
N GLY A 24 24.17 10.00 -2.39
CA GLY A 24 23.52 11.23 -2.85
C GLY A 24 22.58 10.99 -4.04
N MET A 25 22.13 12.08 -4.67
CA MET A 25 21.31 11.99 -5.88
C MET A 25 22.15 11.50 -7.07
N PRO A 26 21.61 10.59 -7.90
CA PRO A 26 22.26 10.18 -9.14
C PRO A 26 22.46 11.38 -10.09
N ASN A 27 23.46 11.32 -10.96
CA ASN A 27 23.78 12.38 -11.91
C ASN A 27 23.81 11.85 -13.35
N GLY A 28 23.38 12.67 -14.31
CA GLY A 28 23.45 12.35 -15.74
C GLY A 28 22.60 11.12 -16.12
N GLU A 29 23.26 10.08 -16.64
CA GLU A 29 22.61 8.90 -17.24
C GLU A 29 21.94 7.98 -16.21
N GLU A 30 22.36 8.05 -14.94
CA GLU A 30 21.81 7.22 -13.85
C GLU A 30 20.34 7.56 -13.55
N TRP A 31 19.88 8.77 -13.88
CA TRP A 31 18.49 9.18 -13.74
C TRP A 31 17.54 8.27 -14.52
N MET A 32 17.98 7.75 -15.67
CA MET A 32 17.19 6.85 -16.51
C MET A 32 16.86 5.54 -15.78
N LEU A 33 17.74 5.07 -14.91
CA LEU A 33 17.53 3.85 -14.11
C LEU A 33 16.85 4.17 -12.77
N PHE A 34 17.22 5.30 -12.16
CA PHE A 34 16.69 5.71 -10.86
C PHE A 34 15.19 5.99 -10.89
N ILE A 35 14.71 6.69 -11.92
CA ILE A 35 13.29 7.03 -12.07
C ILE A 35 12.40 5.78 -12.07
N PRO A 36 12.58 4.79 -12.97
CA PRO A 36 11.74 3.60 -12.96
C PRO A 36 11.94 2.74 -11.70
N MET A 37 13.15 2.68 -11.15
CA MET A 37 13.44 1.94 -9.91
C MET A 37 12.63 2.47 -8.72
N THR A 38 12.35 3.78 -8.69
CA THR A 38 11.57 4.42 -7.62
C THR A 38 10.08 4.51 -7.97
N ALA A 39 9.75 4.84 -9.22
CA ALA A 39 8.38 5.02 -9.67
C ALA A 39 7.59 3.70 -9.72
N ALA A 40 8.21 2.61 -10.19
CA ALA A 40 7.55 1.31 -10.29
C ALA A 40 7.03 0.78 -8.94
N PRO A 41 7.81 0.75 -7.83
CA PRO A 41 7.31 0.28 -6.55
C PRO A 41 6.24 1.19 -5.94
N ILE A 42 6.33 2.51 -6.16
CA ILE A 42 5.29 3.45 -5.73
C ILE A 42 3.97 3.18 -6.47
N LEU A 43 4.00 3.09 -7.79
CA LEU A 43 2.82 2.79 -8.61
C LEU A 43 2.22 1.42 -8.28
N ASN A 44 3.07 0.42 -8.05
CA ASN A 44 2.64 -0.92 -7.66
C ASN A 44 1.90 -0.90 -6.32
N MET A 45 2.42 -0.18 -5.31
CA MET A 45 1.74 -0.02 -4.03
C MET A 45 0.40 0.71 -4.18
N VAL A 46 0.35 1.81 -4.94
CA VAL A 46 -0.92 2.53 -5.21
C VAL A 46 -1.95 1.59 -5.85
N ALA A 47 -1.54 0.80 -6.84
CA ALA A 47 -2.42 -0.18 -7.50
C ALA A 47 -2.87 -1.31 -6.57
N LEU A 48 -2.00 -1.78 -5.67
CA LEU A 48 -2.34 -2.78 -4.67
C LEU A 48 -3.35 -2.24 -3.65
N PHE A 49 -3.21 -0.98 -3.22
CA PHE A 49 -4.14 -0.34 -2.28
C PHE A 49 -5.48 0.01 -2.93
N ALA A 50 -5.51 0.42 -4.20
CA ALA A 50 -6.74 0.69 -4.93
C ALA A 50 -7.63 -0.56 -5.09
N ASN A 51 -7.03 -1.75 -5.24
CA ASN A 51 -7.73 -3.03 -5.39
C ASN A 51 -7.94 -3.80 -4.08
N THR A 52 -8.10 -3.09 -2.95
CA THR A 52 -8.21 -3.71 -1.61
C THR A 52 -9.62 -4.23 -1.29
N GLU A 53 -10.61 -4.03 -2.17
CA GLU A 53 -12.00 -4.45 -1.92
C GLU A 53 -12.16 -5.95 -1.59
N ASP A 54 -11.27 -6.81 -2.12
CA ASP A 54 -11.29 -8.26 -1.89
C ASP A 54 -10.37 -8.75 -0.76
N SER A 55 -9.82 -7.86 0.06
CA SER A 55 -9.01 -8.27 1.21
C SER A 55 -9.91 -8.88 2.30
N TRP A 56 -9.57 -10.08 2.79
CA TRP A 56 -10.27 -10.74 3.90
C TRP A 56 -10.43 -9.84 5.13
N LEU A 57 -9.44 -8.97 5.36
CA LEU A 57 -9.46 -7.98 6.44
C LEU A 57 -10.47 -6.85 6.17
N ALA A 58 -10.58 -6.40 4.91
CA ALA A 58 -11.59 -5.42 4.50
C ALA A 58 -13.01 -6.01 4.60
N LEU A 59 -13.18 -7.29 4.23
CA LEU A 59 -14.44 -8.02 4.38
C LEU A 59 -14.84 -8.16 5.85
N TYR A 60 -13.89 -8.44 6.74
CA TYR A 60 -14.15 -8.49 8.19
C TYR A 60 -14.63 -7.15 8.75
N PHE A 61 -13.98 -6.05 8.38
CA PHE A 61 -14.41 -4.71 8.82
C PHE A 61 -15.76 -4.31 8.24
N ARG A 62 -16.03 -4.62 6.96
CA ARG A 62 -17.36 -4.40 6.35
C ARG A 62 -18.44 -5.16 7.11
N ARG A 63 -18.21 -6.45 7.42
CA ARG A 63 -19.14 -7.26 8.19
C ARG A 63 -19.40 -6.65 9.58
N LYS A 64 -18.34 -6.29 10.31
CA LYS A 64 -18.47 -5.72 11.65
C LYS A 64 -19.20 -4.37 11.65
N ALA A 65 -18.95 -3.53 10.64
CA ALA A 65 -19.66 -2.27 10.47
C ALA A 65 -21.16 -2.48 10.20
N LEU A 66 -21.53 -3.50 9.43
CA LEU A 66 -22.94 -3.85 9.19
C LEU A 66 -23.62 -4.41 10.45
N GLU A 67 -22.93 -5.24 11.22
CA GLU A 67 -23.44 -5.78 12.49
C GLU A 67 -23.72 -4.66 13.50
N GLU A 68 -22.83 -3.68 13.63
CA GLU A 68 -23.05 -2.54 14.53
C GLU A 68 -24.16 -1.60 14.03
N LYS A 69 -24.29 -1.38 12.71
CA LYS A 69 -25.41 -0.61 12.15
C LYS A 69 -26.75 -1.25 12.49
N LYS A 70 -26.87 -2.57 12.33
CA LYS A 70 -28.10 -3.30 12.66
C LYS A 70 -28.46 -3.17 14.14
N LYS A 71 -27.49 -3.28 15.05
CA LYS A 71 -27.73 -3.05 16.48
C LYS A 71 -28.26 -1.64 16.76
N ILE A 72 -27.75 -0.63 16.06
CA ILE A 72 -28.23 0.75 16.21
C ILE A 72 -29.65 0.91 15.69
N GLU A 73 -30.00 0.25 14.58
CA GLU A 73 -31.38 0.23 14.05
C GLU A 73 -32.34 -0.48 15.02
N ASP A 74 -31.97 -1.65 15.52
CA ASP A 74 -32.78 -2.41 16.49
C ASP A 74 -33.04 -1.59 17.79
N LEU A 75 -32.10 -0.74 18.20
CA LEU A 75 -32.24 0.18 19.35
C LEU A 75 -33.07 1.43 19.04
N LYS A 76 -33.23 1.81 17.78
CA LYS A 76 -34.06 2.96 17.37
C LYS A 76 -35.53 2.60 17.18
N ASP A 77 -35.79 1.34 16.84
CA ASP A 77 -37.14 0.82 16.61
C ASP A 77 -37.79 0.21 17.88
N SER A 78 -37.13 0.33 19.05
CA SER A 78 -37.65 -0.04 20.39
C SER A 78 -37.98 1.20 21.23
#